data_AF-A0A8A1LBH0-F1
#
_entry.id   AF-A0A8A1LBH0-F1
#
_cell.length_a   1.000
_cell.length_b   1.000
_cell.length_c   1.000
_cell.angle_alpha   90.00
_cell.angle_beta   90.00
_cell.angle_gamma   90.00
#
_symmetry.space_group_name_H-M   'P 1'
#
loop_
_entity.id
_entity.type
_entity.pdbx_description
1 polymer ?
#
loop_
_entity_poly.entity_id
_entity_poly.type
_entity_poly.pdbx_seq_one_letter_code
_entity_poly.pdbx_strand_id
1 'polypeptide(L)'
;MVTQFFLPLRASSVKTPQPTPTSLSTIQASTTTGTKQRISVLRHNCLVRDHHRCVVTRKFDITEARMRLARDKNCMDDDGKLLETEQRDNFQYLEVAHILPHCLTKVASGDEDLVRMNPAAPRVLLTHLKAESKKNVLRILDMFDPGITHLINGPKIDSPSNAVTLTLDNHRRFGEFQIYFEPTGRAYEYRIHSAEGGFLRDPFFPVTRTLMLSPNHTIDPPSPRLLSIHRAISLILKLSGAAEYIDQTLRDLEQATVEADGSTHLGDIMMLRLDGWINQLAVF
;
A
#
# COMPACT_ATOMS: atom_id res chain seq x y z
N MET A 1 -1.05 5.32 -21.48
CA MET A 1 -1.37 5.77 -20.10
C MET A 1 -1.92 4.63 -19.24
N VAL A 2 -2.99 3.92 -19.64
CA VAL A 2 -3.56 2.80 -18.83
C VAL A 2 -2.54 1.69 -18.52
N THR A 3 -1.96 1.06 -19.55
CA THR A 3 -1.02 -0.06 -19.42
C THR A 3 0.32 0.35 -18.81
N GLN A 4 0.85 1.51 -19.19
CA GLN A 4 2.19 1.97 -18.78
C GLN A 4 2.24 2.69 -17.42
N PHE A 5 1.09 3.10 -16.86
CA PHE A 5 1.04 3.90 -15.63
C PHE A 5 0.05 3.36 -14.61
N PHE A 6 -1.22 3.27 -14.97
CA PHE A 6 -2.26 2.90 -14.01
C PHE A 6 -2.22 1.42 -13.63
N LEU A 7 -2.03 0.54 -14.62
CA LEU A 7 -1.90 -0.91 -14.40
C LEU A 7 -0.76 -1.26 -13.42
N PRO A 8 0.50 -0.82 -13.64
CA PRO A 8 1.60 -1.13 -12.72
C PRO A 8 1.42 -0.53 -11.31
N LEU A 9 0.85 0.67 -11.21
CA LEU A 9 0.53 1.27 -9.91
C LEU A 9 -0.49 0.41 -9.16
N ARG A 10 -1.64 0.11 -9.77
CA ARG A 10 -2.69 -0.68 -9.11
C ARG A 10 -2.24 -2.10 -8.78
N ALA A 11 -1.49 -2.75 -9.68
CA ALA A 11 -0.95 -4.10 -9.46
C ALA A 11 -0.01 -4.18 -8.24
N SER A 12 0.65 -3.08 -7.89
CA SER A 12 1.67 -3.05 -6.84
C SER A 12 1.20 -2.46 -5.52
N SER A 13 0.23 -1.54 -5.53
CA SER A 13 -0.33 -0.90 -4.33
C SER A 13 -0.96 -1.88 -3.34
N VAL A 14 -1.55 -2.98 -3.84
CA VAL A 14 -2.22 -4.00 -2.99
C VAL A 14 -1.20 -4.89 -2.26
N LYS A 15 0.03 -5.00 -2.79
CA LYS A 15 1.05 -5.95 -2.32
C LYS A 15 2.11 -5.28 -1.43
N THR A 16 1.73 -4.23 -0.70
CA THR A 16 2.63 -3.57 0.25
C THR A 16 3.21 -4.61 1.21
N PRO A 17 4.54 -4.80 1.28
CA PRO A 17 5.12 -5.85 2.10
C PRO A 17 4.75 -5.63 3.57
N GLN A 18 4.03 -6.57 4.17
CA GLN A 18 3.83 -6.60 5.62
C GLN A 18 4.93 -7.46 6.24
N PRO A 19 5.52 -7.04 7.38
CA PRO A 19 6.39 -7.93 8.13
C PRO A 19 5.55 -9.11 8.64
N THR A 20 5.84 -10.32 8.15
CA THR A 20 5.26 -11.55 8.71
C THR A 20 5.72 -11.67 10.17
N PRO A 21 4.86 -12.04 11.13
CA PRO A 21 5.30 -12.28 12.49
C PRO A 21 6.17 -13.52 12.50
N THR A 22 7.49 -13.36 12.55
CA THR A 22 8.40 -14.48 12.76
C THR A 22 9.51 -14.07 13.71
N SER A 23 9.65 -14.92 14.71
CA SER A 23 10.61 -14.98 15.81
C SER A 23 11.98 -14.40 15.46
N LEU A 24 12.50 -13.59 16.38
CA LEU A 24 13.89 -13.14 16.44
C LEU A 24 14.84 -14.33 16.24
N SER A 25 15.46 -14.43 15.07
CA SER A 25 16.66 -15.26 14.89
C SER A 25 17.64 -14.61 13.91
N THR A 26 18.78 -14.24 14.50
CA THR A 26 20.15 -14.10 13.99
C THR A 26 20.40 -13.28 12.73
N ILE A 27 21.09 -12.17 12.97
CA ILE A 27 21.55 -11.14 12.04
C ILE A 27 22.58 -11.69 11.04
N GLN A 28 22.28 -11.56 9.75
CA GLN A 28 23.30 -11.43 8.70
C GLN A 28 23.01 -10.17 7.87
N ALA A 29 24.07 -9.39 7.64
CA ALA A 29 24.01 -8.11 6.94
C ALA A 29 24.01 -8.32 5.42
N SER A 30 22.84 -8.16 4.82
CA SER A 30 22.68 -7.86 3.39
C SER A 30 21.61 -6.78 3.24
N THR A 31 21.58 -6.08 2.10
CA THR A 31 20.68 -4.95 1.79
C THR A 31 19.18 -5.24 2.03
N THR A 32 18.78 -6.51 1.99
CA THR A 32 17.45 -7.02 2.34
C THR A 32 17.08 -6.77 3.82
N THR A 33 18.06 -6.80 4.73
CA THR A 33 17.90 -6.52 6.16
C THR A 33 17.55 -5.05 6.39
N GLY A 34 18.15 -4.13 5.61
CA GLY A 34 17.85 -2.70 5.69
C GLY A 34 16.42 -2.34 5.29
N THR A 35 15.90 -2.93 4.21
CA THR A 35 14.52 -2.69 3.76
C THR A 35 13.50 -3.30 4.72
N LYS A 36 13.71 -4.54 5.20
CA LYS A 36 12.82 -5.16 6.21
C LYS A 36 12.77 -4.33 7.49
N GLN A 37 13.92 -3.83 7.95
CA GLN A 37 14.00 -2.97 9.12
C GLN A 37 13.24 -1.66 8.90
N ARG A 38 13.42 -0.98 7.75
CA ARG A 38 12.69 0.27 7.45
C ARG A 38 11.18 0.05 7.43
N ILE A 39 10.70 -1.03 6.81
CA ILE A 39 9.27 -1.36 6.76
C ILE A 39 8.73 -1.66 8.17
N SER A 40 9.48 -2.38 9.01
CA SER A 40 9.10 -2.62 10.40
C SER A 40 8.99 -1.32 11.21
N VAL A 41 9.95 -0.41 11.04
CA VAL A 41 9.95 0.90 11.70
C VAL A 41 8.78 1.76 11.20
N LEU A 42 8.55 1.78 9.88
CA LEU A 42 7.41 2.47 9.29
C LEU A 42 6.09 1.98 9.89
N ARG A 43 5.91 0.65 9.96
CA ARG A 43 4.70 0.05 10.53
C ARG A 43 4.48 0.48 11.97
N HIS A 44 5.51 0.39 12.80
CA HIS A 44 5.45 0.83 14.19
C HIS A 44 5.06 2.31 14.30
N ASN A 45 5.75 3.18 13.55
CA ASN A 45 5.49 4.62 13.58
C ASN A 45 4.07 4.98 13.13
N CYS A 46 3.56 4.36 12.07
CA CYS A 46 2.19 4.60 11.60
C CYS A 46 1.14 4.14 12.61
N LEU A 47 1.33 2.97 13.24
CA LEU A 47 0.42 2.48 14.29
C LEU A 47 0.39 3.43 15.49
N VAL A 48 1.55 3.90 15.96
CA VAL A 48 1.63 4.87 17.07
C VAL A 48 1.00 6.21 16.69
N ARG A 49 1.33 6.74 15.51
CA ARG A 49 0.76 8.00 15.00
C ARG A 49 -0.76 7.94 14.91
N ASP A 50 -1.28 6.80 14.46
CA ASP A 50 -2.71 6.59 14.24
C ASP A 50 -3.40 5.99 15.48
N HIS A 51 -2.81 6.10 16.68
CA HIS A 51 -3.39 5.65 17.94
C HIS A 51 -3.89 4.19 17.88
N HIS A 52 -3.13 3.34 17.19
CA HIS A 52 -3.46 1.95 16.88
C HIS A 52 -4.87 1.75 16.32
N ARG A 53 -5.38 2.73 15.57
CA ARG A 53 -6.71 2.72 14.98
C ARG A 53 -6.63 2.88 13.46
N CYS A 54 -7.53 2.21 12.76
CA CYS A 54 -7.71 2.42 11.34
C CYS A 54 -8.16 3.86 11.06
N VAL A 55 -7.51 4.55 10.12
CA VAL A 55 -7.85 5.95 9.79
C VAL A 55 -9.26 6.10 9.19
N VAL A 56 -9.83 5.01 8.62
CA VAL A 56 -11.15 4.99 7.99
C VAL A 56 -12.24 4.53 8.97
N THR A 57 -12.12 3.33 9.52
CA THR A 57 -13.17 2.70 10.37
C THR A 57 -13.07 3.11 11.84
N ARG A 58 -11.91 3.61 12.30
CA ARG A 58 -11.55 3.81 13.71
C ARG A 58 -11.44 2.54 14.54
N LYS A 59 -11.56 1.35 13.93
CA LYS A 59 -11.35 0.08 14.64
C LYS A 59 -9.92 -0.01 15.18
N PHE A 60 -9.80 -0.54 16.39
CA PHE A 60 -8.56 -0.65 17.14
C PHE A 60 -7.82 -1.95 16.79
N ASP A 61 -6.48 -1.93 16.84
CA ASP A 61 -5.67 -3.09 16.49
C ASP A 61 -5.81 -4.24 17.51
N ILE A 62 -6.17 -5.42 17.00
CA ILE A 62 -6.31 -6.65 17.81
C ILE A 62 -4.99 -7.03 18.48
N THR A 63 -3.87 -6.85 17.78
CA THR A 63 -2.55 -7.26 18.30
C THR A 63 -2.19 -6.38 19.49
N GLU A 64 -2.35 -5.07 19.35
CA GLU A 64 -2.12 -4.11 20.43
C GLU A 64 -3.05 -4.38 21.62
N ALA A 65 -4.35 -4.57 21.38
CA ALA A 65 -5.32 -4.87 22.44
C ALA A 65 -4.93 -6.11 23.27
N ARG A 66 -4.50 -7.19 22.59
CA ARG A 66 -4.03 -8.42 23.25
C ARG A 66 -2.75 -8.17 24.07
N MET A 67 -1.81 -7.40 23.52
CA MET A 67 -0.56 -7.07 24.22
C MET A 67 -0.83 -6.24 25.49
N ARG A 68 -1.75 -5.26 25.43
CA ARG A 68 -2.13 -4.47 26.61
C ARG A 68 -2.87 -5.31 27.65
N LEU A 69 -3.82 -6.14 27.22
CA LEU A 69 -4.58 -7.03 28.11
C LEU A 69 -3.68 -8.04 28.84
N ALA A 70 -2.64 -8.54 28.19
CA ALA A 70 -1.67 -9.45 28.81
C ALA A 70 -0.83 -8.79 29.91
N ARG A 71 -0.71 -7.45 29.90
CA ARG A 71 0.03 -6.68 30.90
C ARG A 71 -0.88 -6.16 32.01
N ASP A 72 -2.07 -5.70 31.67
CA ASP A 72 -3.03 -5.12 32.60
C ASP A 72 -4.47 -5.44 32.17
N LYS A 73 -5.28 -5.92 33.12
CA LYS A 73 -6.70 -6.20 32.91
C LYS A 73 -7.51 -4.92 32.65
N ASN A 74 -7.12 -3.79 33.26
CA ASN A 74 -7.78 -2.50 33.10
C ASN A 74 -7.13 -1.65 32.00
N CYS A 75 -6.61 -2.31 30.95
CA CYS A 75 -5.93 -1.62 29.88
C CYS A 75 -6.84 -0.65 29.10
N MET A 76 -6.25 0.47 28.72
CA MET A 76 -6.89 1.54 27.95
C MET A 76 -6.31 1.62 26.55
N ASP A 77 -7.08 2.16 25.60
CA ASP A 77 -6.56 2.61 24.31
C ASP A 77 -5.69 3.88 24.45
N ASP A 78 -5.14 4.36 23.33
CA ASP A 78 -4.31 5.56 23.31
C ASP A 78 -5.08 6.86 23.66
N ASP A 79 -6.42 6.82 23.68
CA ASP A 79 -7.30 7.94 24.02
C ASP A 79 -7.82 7.86 25.47
N GLY A 80 -7.37 6.87 26.26
CA GLY A 80 -7.73 6.68 27.67
C GLY A 80 -9.05 5.93 27.91
N LYS A 81 -9.63 5.31 26.88
CA LYS A 81 -10.86 4.51 27.01
C LYS A 81 -10.53 3.06 27.34
N LEU A 82 -11.26 2.48 28.29
CA LEU A 82 -11.12 1.07 28.67
C LEU A 82 -11.46 0.13 27.52
N LEU A 83 -10.50 -0.74 27.17
CA LEU A 83 -10.67 -1.69 26.07
C LEU A 83 -11.74 -2.75 26.35
N GLU A 84 -11.95 -3.12 27.61
CA GLU A 84 -13.00 -4.07 28.00
C GLU A 84 -14.42 -3.55 27.70
N THR A 85 -14.60 -2.23 27.68
CA THR A 85 -15.90 -1.58 27.42
C THR A 85 -16.19 -1.39 25.92
N GLU A 86 -15.20 -1.62 25.06
CA GLU A 86 -15.36 -1.54 23.62
C GLU A 86 -16.15 -2.73 23.06
N GLN A 87 -16.97 -2.47 22.03
CA GLN A 87 -17.69 -3.53 21.34
C GLN A 87 -16.70 -4.44 20.61
N ARG A 88 -16.97 -5.76 20.58
CA ARG A 88 -16.02 -6.75 20.02
C ARG A 88 -15.72 -6.51 18.53
N ASP A 89 -16.68 -5.99 17.79
CA ASP A 89 -16.56 -5.63 16.37
C ASP A 89 -15.75 -4.35 16.12
N ASN A 90 -15.40 -3.59 17.16
CA ASN A 90 -14.49 -2.45 17.09
C ASN A 90 -13.01 -2.87 17.05
N PHE A 91 -12.69 -4.15 17.15
CA PHE A 91 -11.33 -4.65 17.06
C PHE A 91 -11.07 -5.33 15.71
N GLN A 92 -9.98 -4.96 15.04
CA GLN A 92 -9.59 -5.58 13.77
C GLN A 92 -8.07 -5.63 13.62
N TYR A 93 -7.54 -6.55 12.82
CA TYR A 93 -6.13 -6.51 12.44
C TYR A 93 -5.87 -5.31 11.53
N LEU A 94 -4.84 -4.53 11.86
CA LEU A 94 -4.43 -3.38 11.08
C LEU A 94 -3.18 -3.64 10.24
N GLU A 95 -3.14 -2.98 9.10
CA GLU A 95 -2.02 -2.96 8.16
C GLU A 95 -1.63 -1.53 7.86
N VAL A 96 -0.38 -1.35 7.44
CA VAL A 96 0.12 -0.05 7.00
C VAL A 96 0.27 -0.09 5.49
N ALA A 97 -0.46 0.79 4.82
CA ALA A 97 -0.53 0.91 3.38
C ALA A 97 0.28 2.13 2.94
N HIS A 98 1.15 1.97 1.94
CA HIS A 98 1.78 3.11 1.30
C HIS A 98 0.74 3.88 0.45
N ILE A 99 0.81 5.22 0.45
CA ILE A 99 -0.02 6.08 -0.40
C ILE A 99 0.44 5.96 -1.86
N LEU A 100 1.74 6.09 -2.09
CA LEU A 100 2.39 5.73 -3.35
C LEU A 100 3.20 4.43 -3.17
N PRO A 101 3.04 3.42 -4.04
CA PRO A 101 3.56 2.07 -3.80
C PRO A 101 5.07 2.00 -3.55
N HIS A 102 5.45 1.21 -2.55
CA HIS A 102 6.86 0.95 -2.19
C HIS A 102 7.72 0.47 -3.38
N CYS A 103 7.14 -0.27 -4.32
CA CYS A 103 7.89 -0.84 -5.45
C CYS A 103 8.43 0.22 -6.43
N LEU A 104 7.93 1.46 -6.38
CA LEU A 104 8.31 2.56 -7.29
C LEU A 104 9.80 2.87 -7.24
N THR A 105 10.40 2.80 -6.05
CA THR A 105 11.82 3.12 -5.84
C THR A 105 12.69 1.89 -5.60
N LYS A 106 12.09 0.69 -5.59
CA LYS A 106 12.82 -0.58 -5.51
C LYS A 106 13.52 -0.85 -6.85
N VAL A 107 14.70 -0.29 -7.06
CA VAL A 107 15.63 -0.79 -8.07
C VAL A 107 16.06 -2.17 -7.61
N ALA A 108 15.89 -3.18 -8.46
CA ALA A 108 15.90 -4.59 -8.08
C ALA A 108 17.13 -4.99 -7.25
N SER A 109 16.93 -5.23 -5.95
CA SER A 109 17.83 -6.06 -5.14
C SER A 109 17.54 -7.56 -5.32
N GLY A 110 16.63 -7.92 -6.23
CA GLY A 110 16.17 -9.29 -6.48
C GLY A 110 17.01 -10.06 -7.50
N ASP A 111 18.20 -9.58 -7.84
CA ASP A 111 19.10 -10.33 -8.72
C ASP A 111 19.65 -11.59 -8.03
N GLU A 112 19.64 -11.67 -6.70
CA GLU A 112 20.18 -12.84 -5.96
C GLU A 112 19.28 -14.09 -6.01
N ASP A 113 17.94 -13.95 -6.09
CA ASP A 113 17.05 -15.13 -6.12
C ASP A 113 16.91 -15.74 -7.53
N LEU A 114 17.04 -14.93 -8.59
CA LEU A 114 17.06 -15.40 -9.98
C LEU A 114 18.40 -16.04 -10.37
N VAL A 115 19.49 -15.73 -9.65
CA VAL A 115 20.83 -16.33 -9.84
C VAL A 115 20.82 -17.85 -9.67
N ARG A 116 19.87 -18.42 -8.92
CA ARG A 116 19.80 -19.88 -8.72
C ARG A 116 19.13 -20.65 -9.84
N MET A 117 18.38 -20.01 -10.76
CA MET A 117 17.52 -20.75 -11.70
C MET A 117 17.88 -20.64 -13.18
N ASN A 118 18.59 -19.62 -13.66
CA ASN A 118 19.01 -19.59 -15.08
C ASN A 118 20.19 -18.65 -15.40
N PRO A 119 21.42 -19.16 -15.64
CA PRO A 119 22.59 -18.32 -15.96
C PRO A 119 22.61 -17.71 -17.37
N ALA A 120 21.63 -18.03 -18.25
CA ALA A 120 21.65 -17.64 -19.66
C ALA A 120 20.78 -16.42 -20.03
N ALA A 121 19.99 -15.85 -19.11
CA ALA A 121 19.19 -14.66 -19.42
C ALA A 121 20.08 -13.40 -19.50
N PRO A 122 19.95 -12.51 -20.52
CA PRO A 122 20.70 -11.27 -20.61
C PRO A 122 20.39 -10.32 -19.44
N ARG A 123 21.19 -10.41 -18.37
CA ARG A 123 21.05 -9.70 -17.08
C ARG A 123 20.91 -8.17 -17.22
N VAL A 124 21.58 -7.60 -18.21
CA VAL A 124 21.63 -6.16 -18.48
C VAL A 124 20.29 -5.67 -19.04
N LEU A 125 19.68 -6.39 -19.98
CA LEU A 125 18.45 -5.93 -20.65
C LEU A 125 17.25 -5.88 -19.69
N LEU A 126 17.07 -6.90 -18.86
CA LEU A 126 15.96 -6.98 -17.90
C LEU A 126 16.06 -5.93 -16.80
N THR A 127 17.26 -5.64 -16.29
CA THR A 127 17.45 -4.58 -15.29
C THR A 127 17.21 -3.19 -15.87
N HIS A 128 17.59 -2.95 -17.12
CA HIS A 128 17.26 -1.71 -17.84
C HIS A 128 15.75 -1.54 -18.06
N LEU A 129 15.03 -2.57 -18.51
CA LEU A 129 13.57 -2.49 -18.74
C LEU A 129 12.81 -2.17 -17.44
N LYS A 130 13.13 -2.86 -16.33
CA LYS A 130 12.58 -2.57 -14.99
C LYS A 130 12.81 -1.12 -14.58
N ALA A 131 14.02 -0.60 -14.81
CA ALA A 131 14.37 0.76 -14.47
C ALA A 131 13.61 1.80 -15.33
N GLU A 132 13.47 1.56 -16.64
CA GLU A 132 12.76 2.48 -17.53
C GLU A 132 11.25 2.52 -17.26
N SER A 133 10.62 1.38 -17.02
CA SER A 133 9.19 1.32 -16.66
C SER A 133 8.89 2.14 -15.40
N LYS A 134 9.70 2.00 -14.35
CA LYS A 134 9.56 2.78 -13.11
C LYS A 134 9.88 4.27 -13.31
N LYS A 135 10.91 4.61 -14.10
CA LYS A 135 11.21 6.00 -14.47
C LYS A 135 10.04 6.64 -15.21
N ASN A 136 9.36 5.92 -16.09
CA ASN A 136 8.19 6.42 -16.80
C ASN A 136 7.05 6.71 -15.84
N VAL A 137 6.77 5.82 -14.88
CA VAL A 137 5.77 6.09 -13.83
C VAL A 137 6.14 7.31 -13.00
N LEU A 138 7.40 7.44 -12.58
CA LEU A 138 7.87 8.61 -11.82
C LEU A 138 7.77 9.91 -12.63
N ARG A 139 8.07 9.90 -13.93
CA ARG A 139 7.90 11.06 -14.82
C ARG A 139 6.44 11.47 -14.93
N ILE A 140 5.53 10.51 -15.08
CA ILE A 140 4.09 10.80 -15.16
C ILE A 140 3.56 11.34 -13.82
N LEU A 141 4.03 10.81 -12.68
CA LEU A 141 3.72 11.38 -11.37
C LEU A 141 4.17 12.85 -11.27
N ASP A 142 5.38 13.16 -11.76
CA ASP A 142 5.91 14.52 -11.78
C ASP A 142 5.14 15.45 -12.73
N MET A 143 4.55 14.91 -13.80
CA MET A 143 3.62 15.66 -14.65
C MET A 143 2.29 15.99 -13.94
N PHE A 144 1.82 15.12 -13.04
CA PHE A 144 0.60 15.38 -12.26
C PHE A 144 0.83 16.38 -11.13
N ASP A 145 1.96 16.28 -10.42
CA ASP A 145 2.36 17.24 -9.38
C ASP A 145 3.90 17.39 -9.40
N PRO A 146 4.42 18.51 -9.95
CA PRO A 146 5.85 18.74 -10.04
C PRO A 146 6.59 18.61 -8.71
N GLY A 147 7.65 17.80 -8.70
CA GLY A 147 8.48 17.56 -7.52
C GLY A 147 7.90 16.54 -6.54
N ILE A 148 6.76 15.90 -6.83
CA ILE A 148 6.20 14.84 -5.97
C ILE A 148 7.18 13.69 -5.76
N THR A 149 8.01 13.39 -6.76
CA THR A 149 9.02 12.33 -6.70
C THR A 149 10.04 12.56 -5.58
N HIS A 150 10.34 13.81 -5.23
CA HIS A 150 11.24 14.14 -4.11
C HIS A 150 10.69 13.76 -2.73
N LEU A 151 9.37 13.54 -2.61
CA LEU A 151 8.73 13.08 -1.38
C LEU A 151 8.88 11.58 -1.16
N ILE A 152 9.18 10.81 -2.21
CA ILE A 152 9.26 9.35 -2.16
C ILE A 152 10.64 8.79 -2.56
N ASN A 153 11.60 9.65 -2.91
CA ASN A 153 12.93 9.21 -3.32
C ASN A 153 13.74 8.55 -2.18
N GLY A 154 14.44 7.46 -2.52
CA GLY A 154 15.34 6.75 -1.62
C GLY A 154 14.62 6.27 -0.35
N PRO A 155 15.13 6.56 0.86
CA PRO A 155 14.51 6.11 2.11
C PRO A 155 13.15 6.77 2.39
N LYS A 156 12.82 7.89 1.72
CA LYS A 156 11.54 8.59 1.92
C LYS A 156 10.33 7.80 1.42
N ILE A 157 10.53 6.79 0.57
CA ILE A 157 9.45 5.86 0.19
C ILE A 157 8.84 5.18 1.41
N ASP A 158 9.66 4.88 2.42
CA ASP A 158 9.30 4.23 3.68
C ASP A 158 9.07 5.28 4.80
N SER A 159 8.67 6.50 4.44
CA SER A 159 8.30 7.55 5.40
C SER A 159 6.85 7.41 5.86
N PRO A 160 6.54 7.69 7.14
CA PRO A 160 5.16 7.81 7.64
C PRO A 160 4.30 8.78 6.81
N SER A 161 4.89 9.82 6.21
CA SER A 161 4.16 10.74 5.32
C SER A 161 3.60 10.07 4.07
N ASN A 162 4.19 8.96 3.63
CA ASN A 162 3.73 8.15 2.50
C ASN A 162 2.92 6.93 2.96
N ALA A 163 2.38 6.89 4.18
CA ALA A 163 1.68 5.71 4.67
C ALA A 163 0.51 5.99 5.62
N VAL A 164 -0.49 5.10 5.61
CA VAL A 164 -1.71 5.17 6.43
C VAL A 164 -2.04 3.82 7.05
N THR A 165 -2.58 3.83 8.28
CA THR A 165 -3.03 2.61 8.97
C THR A 165 -4.47 2.26 8.59
N LEU A 166 -4.68 1.05 8.05
CA LEU A 166 -5.97 0.59 7.53
C LEU A 166 -6.32 -0.80 8.06
N THR A 167 -7.61 -1.14 8.07
CA THR A 167 -8.02 -2.55 8.17
C THR A 167 -7.66 -3.27 6.87
N LEU A 168 -7.55 -4.60 6.90
CA LEU A 168 -7.23 -5.42 5.72
C LEU A 168 -8.11 -5.09 4.49
N ASP A 169 -9.44 -5.00 4.67
CA ASP A 169 -10.36 -4.66 3.58
C ASP A 169 -10.10 -3.24 3.04
N ASN A 170 -9.94 -2.25 3.92
CA ASN A 170 -9.68 -0.88 3.47
C ASN A 170 -8.28 -0.73 2.87
N HIS A 171 -7.28 -1.49 3.30
CA HIS A 171 -5.95 -1.52 2.67
C HIS A 171 -6.06 -2.01 1.23
N ARG A 172 -6.74 -3.14 1.01
CA ARG A 172 -6.99 -3.66 -0.34
C ARG A 172 -7.66 -2.61 -1.22
N ARG A 173 -8.77 -2.02 -0.75
CA ARG A 173 -9.54 -1.03 -1.50
C ARG A 173 -8.77 0.27 -1.74
N PHE A 174 -7.96 0.70 -0.78
CA PHE A 174 -7.08 1.85 -0.94
C PHE A 174 -6.00 1.59 -1.99
N GLY A 175 -5.40 0.39 -1.97
CA GLY A 175 -4.42 -0.03 -2.98
C GLY A 175 -5.03 -0.20 -4.38
N GLU A 176 -6.27 -0.66 -4.44
CA GLU A 176 -7.04 -0.75 -5.69
C GLU A 176 -7.57 0.61 -6.18
N PHE A 177 -7.22 1.71 -5.49
CA PHE A 177 -7.71 3.07 -5.78
C PHE A 177 -9.24 3.21 -5.73
N GLN A 178 -9.90 2.33 -4.96
CA GLN A 178 -11.33 2.37 -4.71
C GLN A 178 -11.70 3.26 -3.52
N ILE A 179 -10.75 3.64 -2.68
CA ILE A 179 -10.97 4.60 -1.59
C ILE A 179 -10.06 5.81 -1.84
N TYR A 180 -10.56 7.03 -1.62
CA TYR A 180 -9.73 8.22 -1.73
C TYR A 180 -10.12 9.29 -0.71
N PHE A 181 -9.16 10.17 -0.40
CA PHE A 181 -9.26 11.19 0.64
C PHE A 181 -9.44 12.56 -0.01
N GLU A 182 -10.60 13.18 0.19
CA GLU A 182 -10.90 14.53 -0.26
C GLU A 182 -10.70 15.52 0.90
N PRO A 183 -9.81 16.53 0.76
CA PRO A 183 -9.60 17.50 1.84
C PRO A 183 -10.85 18.35 2.03
N THR A 184 -11.23 18.61 3.29
CA THR A 184 -12.40 19.46 3.61
C THR A 184 -12.05 20.95 3.72
N GLY A 185 -10.76 21.27 3.69
CA GLY A 185 -10.23 22.61 3.98
C GLY A 185 -9.84 22.81 5.45
N ARG A 186 -10.24 21.92 6.36
CA ARG A 186 -9.74 21.90 7.75
C ARG A 186 -8.46 21.09 7.85
N ALA A 187 -7.57 21.49 8.76
CA ALA A 187 -6.30 20.81 8.96
C ALA A 187 -6.50 19.33 9.31
N TYR A 188 -5.84 18.45 8.55
CA TYR A 188 -5.88 16.99 8.72
C TYR A 188 -7.27 16.34 8.60
N GLU A 189 -8.28 17.06 8.13
CA GLU A 189 -9.64 16.54 7.98
C GLU A 189 -9.93 16.21 6.52
N TYR A 190 -10.45 15.01 6.30
CA TYR A 190 -10.77 14.49 4.98
C TYR A 190 -12.16 13.88 4.97
N ARG A 191 -12.89 14.15 3.90
CA ARG A 191 -14.03 13.35 3.50
C ARG A 191 -13.51 12.17 2.67
N ILE A 192 -13.68 10.97 3.19
CA ILE A 192 -13.18 9.75 2.57
C ILE A 192 -14.31 9.15 1.76
N HIS A 193 -14.05 8.89 0.49
CA HIS A 193 -15.02 8.36 -0.47
C HIS A 193 -14.66 6.95 -0.90
N SER A 194 -15.67 6.26 -1.43
CA SER A 194 -15.53 4.97 -2.11
C SER A 194 -15.94 5.11 -3.57
N ALA A 195 -15.17 4.52 -4.48
CA ALA A 195 -15.47 4.44 -5.91
C ALA A 195 -16.62 3.46 -6.17
N GLU A 196 -16.68 2.35 -5.43
CA GLU A 196 -17.79 1.41 -5.43
C GLU A 196 -18.91 1.88 -4.48
N GLY A 197 -20.15 1.86 -4.96
CA GLY A 197 -21.34 2.00 -4.11
C GLY A 197 -21.77 0.65 -3.54
N GLY A 198 -22.43 0.65 -2.38
CA GLY A 198 -23.03 -0.56 -1.82
C GLY A 198 -23.16 -0.51 -0.31
N PHE A 199 -24.16 -1.21 0.22
CA PHE A 199 -24.45 -1.29 1.66
C PHE A 199 -23.69 -2.41 2.38
N LEU A 200 -22.98 -3.27 1.63
CA LEU A 200 -22.30 -4.45 2.17
C LEU A 200 -20.97 -4.12 2.87
N ARG A 201 -20.59 -2.84 3.00
CA ARG A 201 -19.25 -2.44 3.43
C ARG A 201 -19.31 -1.48 4.61
N ASP A 202 -18.44 -1.74 5.59
CA ASP A 202 -18.24 -0.92 6.78
C ASP A 202 -16.95 -0.08 6.63
N PRO A 203 -17.01 1.27 6.73
CA PRO A 203 -18.20 2.07 7.01
C PRO A 203 -19.02 2.36 5.75
N PHE A 204 -20.24 2.88 5.95
CA PHE A 204 -20.98 3.54 4.88
C PHE A 204 -20.22 4.80 4.43
N PHE A 205 -19.73 4.77 3.19
CA PHE A 205 -19.05 5.92 2.59
C PHE A 205 -20.06 6.94 2.03
N PRO A 206 -19.73 8.25 2.03
CA PRO A 206 -18.48 8.81 2.54
C PRO A 206 -18.46 8.98 4.06
N VAL A 207 -17.27 8.89 4.66
CA VAL A 207 -17.05 9.22 6.08
C VAL A 207 -16.12 10.40 6.21
N THR A 208 -16.38 11.29 7.16
CA THR A 208 -15.47 12.40 7.49
C THR A 208 -14.56 12.00 8.65
N ARG A 209 -13.26 12.19 8.48
CA ARG A 209 -12.23 11.81 9.45
C ARG A 209 -11.16 12.87 9.57
N THR A 210 -10.88 13.27 10.82
CA THR A 210 -9.67 14.01 11.18
C THR A 210 -8.55 13.02 11.48
N LEU A 211 -7.49 13.01 10.68
CA LEU A 211 -6.37 12.10 10.88
C LEU A 211 -5.67 12.42 12.21
N MET A 212 -5.32 11.36 12.94
CA MET A 212 -4.63 11.48 14.22
C MET A 212 -3.18 11.89 14.01
N LEU A 213 -2.64 12.57 15.01
CA LEU A 213 -1.25 13.01 15.03
C LEU A 213 -0.57 12.26 16.18
N SER A 214 0.71 11.92 16.02
CA SER A 214 1.45 11.29 17.12
C SER A 214 1.43 12.20 18.36
N PRO A 215 1.35 11.64 19.58
CA PRO A 215 1.19 12.43 20.82
C PRO A 215 2.17 13.59 20.99
N ASN A 216 3.42 13.41 20.55
CA ASN A 216 4.48 14.42 20.67
C ASN A 216 4.81 15.11 19.34
N HIS A 217 4.00 14.92 18.30
CA HIS A 217 4.22 15.43 16.94
C HIS A 217 5.61 15.07 16.35
N THR A 218 6.18 13.94 16.75
CA THR A 218 7.49 13.45 16.29
C THR A 218 7.40 12.58 15.05
N ILE A 219 6.21 12.05 14.73
CA ILE A 219 5.97 11.21 13.55
C ILE A 219 5.11 12.01 12.57
N ASP A 220 5.64 12.18 11.35
CA ASP A 220 4.97 12.98 10.33
C ASP A 220 3.57 12.43 9.96
N PRO A 221 2.57 13.32 9.81
CA PRO A 221 1.26 12.94 9.30
C PRO A 221 1.32 12.50 7.83
N PRO A 222 0.30 11.77 7.34
CA PRO A 222 0.14 11.49 5.92
C PRO A 222 0.19 12.78 5.11
N SER A 223 1.02 12.82 4.07
CA SER A 223 1.22 14.00 3.25
C SER A 223 -0.06 14.36 2.48
N PRO A 224 -0.60 15.58 2.64
CA PRO A 224 -1.75 16.03 1.86
C PRO A 224 -1.49 15.99 0.35
N ARG A 225 -0.24 16.22 -0.10
CA ARG A 225 0.14 16.16 -1.52
C ARG A 225 0.09 14.73 -2.06
N LEU A 226 0.63 13.76 -1.31
CA LEU A 226 0.57 12.35 -1.70
C LEU A 226 -0.88 11.84 -1.72
N LEU A 227 -1.69 12.19 -0.72
CA LEU A 227 -3.12 11.87 -0.71
C LEU A 227 -3.88 12.51 -1.88
N SER A 228 -3.51 13.73 -2.27
CA SER A 228 -4.12 14.41 -3.42
C SER A 228 -3.80 13.73 -4.75
N ILE A 229 -2.56 13.27 -4.95
CA ILE A 229 -2.18 12.46 -6.11
C ILE A 229 -2.92 11.12 -6.11
N HIS A 230 -2.98 10.43 -4.98
CA HIS A 230 -3.75 9.19 -4.85
C HIS A 230 -5.21 9.40 -5.24
N ARG A 231 -5.85 10.46 -4.71
CA ARG A 231 -7.22 10.87 -5.10
C ARG A 231 -7.35 11.14 -6.59
N ALA A 232 -6.42 11.88 -7.19
CA ALA A 232 -6.46 12.18 -8.62
C ALA A 232 -6.42 10.90 -9.46
N ILE A 233 -5.53 9.95 -9.11
CA ILE A 233 -5.44 8.64 -9.77
C ILE A 233 -6.75 7.86 -9.61
N SER A 234 -7.32 7.80 -8.40
CA SER A 234 -8.60 7.13 -8.13
C SER A 234 -9.74 7.72 -8.97
N LEU A 235 -9.80 9.04 -9.08
CA LEU A 235 -10.83 9.71 -9.89
C LEU A 235 -10.63 9.46 -11.39
N ILE A 236 -9.40 9.47 -11.90
CA ILE A 236 -9.13 9.18 -13.31
C ILE A 236 -9.51 7.73 -13.64
N LEU A 237 -9.11 6.77 -12.79
CA LEU A 237 -9.47 5.36 -12.96
C LEU A 237 -10.99 5.15 -13.00
N LYS A 238 -11.71 5.79 -12.07
CA LYS A 238 -13.17 5.73 -12.00
C LYS A 238 -13.85 6.37 -13.22
N LEU A 239 -13.42 7.56 -13.63
CA LEU A 239 -14.08 8.32 -14.70
C LEU A 239 -13.75 7.82 -16.10
N SER A 240 -12.60 7.16 -16.28
CA SER A 240 -12.16 6.63 -17.58
C SER A 240 -12.68 5.22 -17.89
N GLY A 241 -13.22 4.49 -16.91
CA GLY A 241 -13.54 3.07 -17.06
C GLY A 241 -12.31 2.17 -17.26
N ALA A 242 -11.11 2.69 -16.95
CA ALA A 242 -9.87 1.92 -17.04
C ALA A 242 -9.73 0.90 -15.89
N ALA A 243 -10.50 1.09 -14.81
CA ALA A 243 -10.50 0.19 -13.67
C ALA A 243 -10.92 -1.23 -14.07
N GLU A 244 -11.98 -1.37 -14.86
CA GLU A 244 -12.53 -2.65 -15.30
C GLU A 244 -11.54 -3.44 -16.16
N TYR A 245 -10.86 -2.75 -17.09
CA TYR A 245 -9.79 -3.35 -17.92
C TYR A 245 -8.63 -3.86 -17.06
N ILE A 246 -8.19 -3.05 -16.09
CA ILE A 246 -7.11 -3.44 -15.18
C ILE A 246 -7.55 -4.63 -14.34
N ASP A 247 -8.78 -4.65 -13.83
CA ASP A 247 -9.32 -5.75 -13.04
C ASP A 247 -9.40 -7.04 -13.84
N GLN A 248 -9.76 -6.98 -15.12
CA GLN A 248 -9.71 -8.15 -15.98
C GLN A 248 -8.26 -8.65 -16.15
N THR A 249 -7.33 -7.76 -16.45
CA THR A 249 -5.91 -8.11 -16.61
C THR A 249 -5.32 -8.76 -15.35
N LEU A 250 -5.66 -8.23 -14.16
CA LEU A 250 -5.20 -8.78 -12.89
C LEU A 250 -5.86 -10.11 -12.55
N ARG A 251 -7.13 -10.33 -12.93
CA ARG A 251 -7.80 -11.64 -12.81
C ARG A 251 -7.18 -12.68 -13.73
N ASP A 252 -6.92 -12.33 -14.99
CA ASP A 252 -6.24 -13.19 -15.96
C ASP A 252 -4.85 -13.62 -15.43
N LEU A 253 -4.12 -12.70 -14.79
CA LEU A 253 -2.83 -12.98 -14.14
C LEU A 253 -2.95 -14.04 -13.03
N GLU A 254 -4.04 -14.02 -12.26
CA GLU A 254 -4.29 -14.97 -11.16
C GLU A 254 -4.74 -16.34 -11.66
N GLN A 255 -5.51 -16.39 -12.74
CA GLN A 255 -6.12 -17.64 -13.23
C GLN A 255 -5.13 -18.58 -13.94
N ALA A 256 -3.94 -18.10 -14.32
CA ALA A 256 -2.86 -18.88 -14.97
C ALA A 256 -3.27 -19.66 -16.24
N THR A 257 -4.51 -19.54 -16.71
CA THR A 257 -5.05 -20.11 -17.94
C THR A 257 -5.04 -19.05 -19.04
N VAL A 258 -4.73 -19.48 -20.26
CA VAL A 258 -4.84 -18.65 -21.46
C VAL A 258 -6.06 -19.14 -22.22
N GLU A 259 -7.03 -18.26 -22.39
CA GLU A 259 -8.26 -18.56 -23.10
C GLU A 259 -7.99 -18.73 -24.60
N ALA A 260 -8.56 -19.76 -25.20
CA ALA A 260 -8.34 -20.11 -26.61
C ALA A 260 -8.91 -19.06 -27.59
N ASP A 261 -9.82 -18.20 -27.10
CA ASP A 261 -10.43 -17.11 -27.87
C ASP A 261 -9.56 -15.84 -27.98
N GLY A 262 -8.39 -15.83 -27.31
CA GLY A 262 -7.46 -14.71 -27.32
C GLY A 262 -7.86 -13.53 -26.42
N SER A 263 -8.85 -13.69 -25.55
CA SER A 263 -9.32 -12.64 -24.62
C SER A 263 -8.34 -12.34 -23.48
N THR A 264 -7.38 -13.24 -23.21
CA THR A 264 -6.38 -13.07 -22.16
C THR A 264 -5.39 -11.93 -22.49
N HIS A 265 -5.23 -10.99 -21.56
CA HIS A 265 -4.32 -9.84 -21.69
C HIS A 265 -2.83 -10.20 -21.50
N LEU A 266 -2.34 -11.21 -22.23
CA LEU A 266 -1.02 -11.82 -22.03
C LEU A 266 0.14 -10.82 -22.15
N GLY A 267 0.05 -9.86 -23.08
CA GLY A 267 1.07 -8.84 -23.27
C GLY A 267 1.29 -7.97 -22.02
N ASP A 268 0.19 -7.54 -21.38
CA ASP A 268 0.25 -6.72 -20.17
C ASP A 268 0.70 -7.52 -18.94
N ILE A 269 0.26 -8.78 -18.86
CA ILE A 269 0.74 -9.73 -17.83
C ILE A 269 2.25 -9.90 -17.92
N MET A 270 2.78 -10.12 -19.13
CA MET A 270 4.21 -10.28 -19.34
C MET A 270 4.96 -9.00 -19.04
N MET A 271 4.44 -7.83 -19.43
CA MET A 271 5.01 -6.53 -19.08
C MET A 271 5.12 -6.34 -17.57
N LEU A 272 4.06 -6.60 -16.79
CA LEU A 272 4.09 -6.50 -15.33
C LEU A 272 5.17 -7.40 -14.68
N ARG A 273 5.35 -8.62 -15.20
CA ARG A 273 6.36 -9.57 -14.70
C ARG A 273 7.78 -9.16 -15.08
N LEU A 274 8.00 -8.84 -16.35
CA LEU A 274 9.32 -8.48 -16.88
C LEU A 274 9.84 -7.17 -16.28
N ASP A 275 8.95 -6.20 -16.10
CA ASP A 275 9.25 -4.90 -15.48
C ASP A 275 9.28 -4.95 -13.94
N GLY A 276 9.06 -6.12 -13.35
CA GLY A 276 9.24 -6.35 -11.92
C GLY A 276 8.25 -5.57 -11.05
N TRP A 277 7.04 -5.34 -11.55
CA TRP A 277 5.92 -4.77 -10.80
C TRP A 277 5.25 -5.82 -9.90
N ILE A 278 5.32 -7.08 -10.30
CA ILE A 278 4.83 -8.24 -9.55
C ILE A 278 5.94 -9.28 -9.42
N ASN A 279 6.04 -9.92 -8.26
CA ASN A 279 6.94 -11.06 -8.08
C ASN A 279 6.39 -12.28 -8.83
N GLN A 280 7.28 -13.12 -9.37
CA GLN A 280 6.89 -14.39 -9.99
C GLN A 280 6.14 -15.26 -8.98
N LEU A 281 5.00 -15.80 -9.41
CA LEU A 281 4.13 -16.79 -8.76
C LEU A 281 4.56 -17.20 -7.34
N ALA A 282 3.90 -16.66 -6.32
CA ALA A 282 3.65 -17.47 -5.14
C ALA A 282 2.64 -18.53 -5.58
N VAL A 283 3.15 -19.62 -6.14
CA VAL A 283 2.39 -20.86 -6.16
C VAL A 283 2.20 -21.20 -4.68
N PHE A 284 0.95 -21.19 -4.23
CA PHE A 284 0.57 -21.67 -2.91
C PHE A 284 0.97 -23.13 -2.73
#